data_AF-A0A4R9QA34-F1
#
_entry.id   AF-A0A4R9QA34-F1
#
_cell.length_a   1.000
_cell.length_b   1.000
_cell.length_c   1.000
_cell.angle_alpha   90.00
_cell.angle_beta   90.00
_cell.angle_gamma   90.00
#
_symmetry.space_group_name_H-M   'P 1'
#
loop_
_entity.id
_entity.type
_entity.pdbx_description
1 polymer ?
#
loop_
_entity_poly.entity_id
_entity_poly.type
_entity_poly.pdbx_seq_one_letter_code
_entity_poly.pdbx_strand_id
1 'polypeptide(L)'
;MEEDEGGSVMTASVCGGPKGDANLMVTCFAKPVLSYDLGAAGGQLEPGLNASFTFKAGGKSVTRKLDLEAMYNYFTAELSGPADPLLALLRGKGEVTIGAAKYGAASFPLTGSSAAIGKVLAACGKGSGDEAD
;
A
#
# COMPACT_ATOMS: atom_id res chain seq x y z
N MET A 1 14.53 2.53 -28.99
CA MET A 1 14.09 3.27 -27.80
C MET A 1 13.10 2.36 -27.11
N GLU A 2 13.61 1.48 -26.28
CA GLU A 2 12.82 0.87 -25.22
C GLU A 2 12.88 1.90 -24.10
N GLU A 3 11.74 2.51 -23.80
CA GLU A 3 11.63 3.28 -22.57
C GLU A 3 11.85 2.26 -21.46
N ASP A 4 12.96 2.41 -20.71
CA ASP A 4 13.20 1.61 -19.52
C ASP A 4 12.12 2.01 -18.50
N GLU A 5 10.92 1.45 -18.66
CA GLU A 5 9.74 1.65 -17.81
C GLU A 5 9.95 1.06 -16.39
N GLY A 6 11.21 0.79 -16.02
CA GLY A 6 11.64 0.11 -14.81
C GLY A 6 12.56 0.98 -13.97
N GLY A 7 12.18 2.24 -13.70
CA GLY A 7 12.87 3.07 -12.72
C GLY A 7 13.06 2.33 -11.38
N SER A 8 14.14 2.62 -10.65
CA SER A 8 14.43 1.97 -9.37
C SER A 8 13.31 2.21 -8.36
N VAL A 9 12.56 1.15 -8.03
CA VAL A 9 11.47 1.18 -7.04
C VAL A 9 11.84 0.38 -5.81
N MET A 10 11.44 0.89 -4.64
CA MET A 10 11.54 0.17 -3.38
C MET A 10 10.15 -0.09 -2.80
N THR A 11 9.91 -1.33 -2.39
CA THR A 11 8.62 -1.78 -1.85
C THR A 11 8.80 -2.39 -0.46
N ALA A 12 7.92 -2.03 0.46
CA ALA A 12 7.71 -2.73 1.73
C ALA A 12 6.38 -3.47 1.62
N SER A 13 6.39 -4.78 1.83
CA SER A 13 5.19 -5.62 1.74
C SER A 13 4.99 -6.48 2.98
N VAL A 14 3.74 -6.84 3.24
CA VAL A 14 3.37 -7.78 4.29
C VAL A 14 2.16 -8.59 3.86
N CYS A 15 2.22 -9.91 4.08
CA CYS A 15 1.07 -10.79 3.90
C CYS A 15 0.20 -10.79 5.15
N GLY A 16 -1.10 -10.97 4.97
CA GLY A 16 -2.06 -10.99 6.06
C GLY A 16 -3.38 -11.64 5.64
N GLY A 17 -4.42 -11.35 6.42
CA GLY A 17 -5.70 -12.02 6.26
C GLY A 17 -5.71 -13.44 6.84
N PRO A 18 -6.89 -14.08 6.91
CA PRO A 18 -7.08 -15.35 7.62
C PRO A 18 -6.29 -16.52 7.02
N LYS A 19 -5.92 -16.45 5.73
CA LYS A 19 -5.12 -17.49 5.05
C LYS A 19 -3.73 -17.01 4.65
N GLY A 20 -3.33 -15.79 5.04
CA GLY A 20 -2.05 -15.19 4.62
C GLY A 20 -2.00 -14.85 3.12
N ASP A 21 -3.16 -14.74 2.48
CA ASP A 21 -3.35 -14.56 1.04
C ASP A 21 -3.60 -13.11 0.62
N ALA A 22 -3.91 -12.22 1.58
CA ALA A 22 -4.00 -10.79 1.33
C ALA A 22 -2.62 -10.15 1.42
N ASN A 23 -2.35 -9.12 0.62
CA ASN A 23 -1.05 -8.44 0.59
C ASN A 23 -1.22 -6.92 0.72
N LEU A 24 -0.46 -6.32 1.63
CA LEU A 24 -0.38 -4.88 1.79
C LEU A 24 1.01 -4.39 1.43
N MET A 25 1.09 -3.44 0.49
CA MET A 25 2.34 -2.92 -0.05
C MET A 25 2.39 -1.40 0.04
N VAL A 26 3.55 -0.87 0.41
CA VAL A 26 3.90 0.53 0.21
C VAL A 26 5.10 0.56 -0.73
N THR A 27 4.89 1.13 -1.91
CA THR A 27 5.94 1.32 -2.92
C THR A 27 6.19 2.80 -3.07
N CYS A 28 7.43 3.21 -3.34
CA CYS A 28 7.66 4.57 -3.80
C CYS A 28 8.11 4.64 -5.27
N PHE A 29 7.37 5.43 -6.03
CA PHE A 29 7.70 5.94 -7.36
C PHE A 29 8.10 7.43 -7.23
N ALA A 30 7.31 8.35 -7.79
CA ALA A 30 7.41 9.79 -7.50
C ALA A 30 6.81 10.15 -6.12
N LYS A 31 5.73 9.46 -5.74
CA LYS A 31 5.08 9.55 -4.42
C LYS A 31 4.93 8.15 -3.83
N PRO A 32 4.81 8.02 -2.51
CA PRO A 32 4.47 6.76 -1.90
C PRO A 32 3.04 6.35 -2.31
N VAL A 33 2.91 5.13 -2.82
CA VAL A 33 1.64 4.49 -3.21
C VAL A 33 1.39 3.33 -2.28
N LEU A 34 0.19 3.28 -1.70
CA LEU A 34 -0.31 2.09 -1.04
C LEU A 34 -0.99 1.20 -2.07
N SER A 35 -0.70 -0.10 -2.05
CA SER A 35 -1.42 -1.12 -2.81
C SER A 35 -1.93 -2.20 -1.86
N TYR A 36 -3.18 -2.61 -2.04
CA TYR A 36 -3.85 -3.61 -1.22
C TYR A 36 -4.48 -4.68 -2.10
N ASP A 37 -3.91 -5.88 -2.05
CA ASP A 37 -4.48 -7.10 -2.59
C ASP A 37 -5.42 -7.72 -1.54
N LEU A 38 -6.67 -7.93 -1.94
CA LEU A 38 -7.70 -8.57 -1.11
C LEU A 38 -7.49 -10.08 -0.95
N GLY A 39 -6.56 -10.68 -1.68
CA GLY A 39 -6.40 -12.13 -1.74
C GLY A 39 -7.66 -12.81 -2.25
N ALA A 40 -8.02 -13.96 -1.69
CA ALA A 40 -9.22 -14.69 -2.11
C ALA A 40 -10.53 -13.93 -1.89
N ALA A 41 -10.55 -12.91 -1.03
CA ALA A 41 -11.75 -12.08 -0.83
C ALA A 41 -12.05 -11.13 -2.00
N GLY A 42 -11.05 -10.88 -2.87
CA GLY A 42 -11.21 -9.99 -4.03
C GLY A 42 -11.91 -10.65 -5.21
N GLY A 43 -11.62 -11.92 -5.49
CA GLY A 43 -12.01 -12.54 -6.77
C GLY A 43 -11.48 -11.74 -7.97
N GLN A 44 -12.03 -11.97 -9.17
CA GLN A 44 -11.76 -11.10 -10.33
C GLN A 44 -12.64 -9.85 -10.23
N LEU A 45 -12.02 -8.67 -10.14
CA LEU A 45 -12.75 -7.41 -10.05
C LEU A 45 -12.85 -6.72 -11.42
N GLU A 46 -13.94 -5.97 -11.63
CA GLU A 46 -14.16 -5.20 -12.85
C GLU A 46 -13.37 -3.88 -12.83
N PRO A 47 -12.80 -3.43 -13.97
CA PRO A 47 -12.10 -2.16 -14.04
C PRO A 47 -13.00 -0.96 -13.71
N GLY A 48 -12.39 0.10 -13.17
CA GLY A 48 -13.10 1.34 -12.78
C GLY A 48 -13.75 1.31 -11.39
N LEU A 49 -13.57 0.23 -10.63
CA LEU A 49 -14.04 0.15 -9.26
C LEU A 49 -13.21 1.03 -8.31
N ASN A 50 -13.86 1.52 -7.26
CA ASN A 50 -13.22 2.13 -6.12
C ASN A 50 -13.99 1.78 -4.85
N ALA A 51 -13.31 1.79 -3.71
CA ALA A 51 -13.94 1.49 -2.43
C ALA A 51 -13.26 2.22 -1.28
N SER A 52 -14.04 2.50 -0.24
CA SER A 52 -13.50 3.06 1.01
C SER A 52 -13.11 1.93 1.96
N PHE A 53 -11.85 1.95 2.38
CA PHE A 53 -11.29 1.03 3.36
C PHE A 53 -10.93 1.78 4.63
N THR A 54 -11.29 1.20 5.76
CA THR A 54 -10.93 1.71 7.09
C THR A 54 -9.79 0.90 7.66
N PHE A 55 -8.69 1.59 7.97
CA PHE A 55 -7.47 1.07 8.58
C PHE A 55 -7.52 1.37 10.07
N LYS A 56 -7.39 0.35 10.90
CA LYS A 56 -7.44 0.46 12.37
C LYS A 56 -6.19 -0.15 12.98
N ALA A 57 -5.47 0.62 13.78
CA ALA A 57 -4.33 0.13 14.57
C ALA A 57 -4.12 1.01 15.80
N GLY A 58 -3.75 0.43 16.93
CA GLY A 58 -3.38 1.18 18.15
C GLY A 58 -4.42 2.21 18.61
N GLY A 59 -5.72 1.89 18.49
CA GLY A 59 -6.83 2.78 18.84
C GLY A 59 -7.10 3.93 17.86
N LYS A 60 -6.36 4.01 16.75
CA LYS A 60 -6.55 5.00 15.68
C LYS A 60 -7.30 4.38 14.51
N SER A 61 -7.97 5.23 13.75
CA SER A 61 -8.71 4.85 12.55
C SER A 61 -8.45 5.87 11.44
N VAL A 62 -8.11 5.40 10.24
CA VAL A 62 -7.98 6.21 9.03
C VAL A 62 -8.82 5.55 7.94
N THR A 63 -9.72 6.32 7.31
CA THR A 63 -10.49 5.83 6.16
C THR A 63 -9.92 6.42 4.89
N ARG A 64 -9.62 5.59 3.90
CA ARG A 64 -9.16 6.02 2.58
C ARG A 64 -10.03 5.38 1.50
N LYS A 65 -10.36 6.19 0.49
CA LYS A 65 -10.82 5.69 -0.79
C LYS A 65 -9.60 5.16 -1.55
N LEU A 66 -9.69 3.93 -2.02
CA LEU A 66 -8.72 3.34 -2.94
C LEU A 66 -9.41 3.06 -4.27
N ASP A 67 -8.67 3.21 -5.35
CA ASP A 67 -9.11 2.94 -6.72
C ASP A 67 -8.52 1.60 -7.18
N LEU A 68 -9.28 0.82 -7.94
CA LEU A 68 -8.82 -0.49 -8.41
C LEU A 68 -7.87 -0.33 -9.60
N GLU A 69 -6.65 -0.81 -9.43
CA GLU A 69 -5.73 -1.07 -10.52
C GLU A 69 -6.01 -2.46 -11.09
N ALA A 70 -6.88 -2.52 -12.10
CA ALA A 70 -7.47 -3.77 -12.58
C ALA A 70 -6.46 -4.73 -13.22
N MET A 71 -5.34 -4.22 -13.74
CA MET A 71 -4.26 -5.05 -14.30
C MET A 71 -3.65 -5.99 -13.25
N TYR A 72 -3.54 -5.51 -12.01
CA TYR A 72 -2.97 -6.27 -10.89
C TYR A 72 -4.02 -6.74 -9.89
N ASN A 73 -5.29 -6.33 -10.08
CA ASN A 73 -6.39 -6.61 -9.17
C ASN A 73 -6.16 -6.06 -7.74
N TYR A 74 -5.45 -4.93 -7.63
CA TYR A 74 -5.11 -4.29 -6.35
C TYR A 74 -5.87 -2.99 -6.18
N PHE A 75 -6.31 -2.71 -4.96
CA PHE A 75 -6.78 -1.37 -4.59
C PHE A 75 -5.58 -0.49 -4.26
N THR A 76 -5.47 0.66 -4.90
CA THR A 76 -4.32 1.57 -4.75
C THR A 76 -4.75 2.97 -4.30
N ALA A 77 -3.82 3.68 -3.65
CA ALA A 77 -3.97 5.09 -3.33
C ALA A 77 -2.60 5.77 -3.26
N GLU A 78 -2.47 6.92 -3.94
CA GLU A 78 -1.35 7.82 -3.69
C GLU A 78 -1.46 8.43 -2.29
N LEU A 79 -0.34 8.47 -1.57
CA LEU A 79 -0.25 9.05 -0.23
C LEU A 79 0.36 10.45 -0.33
N SER A 80 -0.02 11.35 0.59
CA SER A 80 0.40 12.76 0.52
C SER A 80 1.89 13.02 0.85
N GLY A 81 2.68 11.96 1.00
CA GLY A 81 4.10 12.01 1.36
C GLY A 81 4.37 11.42 2.75
N PRO A 82 5.60 11.59 3.29
CA PRO A 82 6.04 10.93 4.53
C PRO A 82 5.20 11.20 5.79
N ALA A 83 4.44 12.30 5.80
CA ALA A 83 3.56 12.72 6.89
C ALA A 83 2.10 12.25 6.73
N ASP A 84 1.78 11.44 5.70
CA ASP A 84 0.43 10.93 5.50
C ASP A 84 -0.05 10.15 6.76
N PRO A 85 -1.27 10.42 7.26
CA PRO A 85 -1.78 9.78 8.48
C PRO A 85 -1.87 8.26 8.37
N LEU A 86 -2.06 7.72 7.16
CA LEU A 86 -2.08 6.29 6.95
C LEU A 86 -0.68 5.68 7.12
N LEU A 87 0.37 6.34 6.60
CA LEU A 87 1.75 5.91 6.84
C LEU A 87 2.10 5.95 8.33
N ALA A 88 1.69 7.00 9.03
CA ALA A 88 1.89 7.09 10.48
C ALA A 88 1.22 5.93 11.23
N LEU A 89 0.02 5.50 10.79
CA LEU A 89 -0.69 4.34 11.33
C LEU A 89 0.05 3.03 11.03
N LEU A 90 0.48 2.82 9.78
CA LEU A 90 1.19 1.60 9.35
C LEU A 90 2.60 1.47 9.96
N ARG A 91 3.24 2.56 10.34
CA ARG A 91 4.51 2.58 11.08
C ARG A 91 4.34 2.34 12.59
N GLY A 92 3.11 2.06 13.03
CA GLY A 92 2.78 1.70 14.40
C GLY A 92 3.34 0.35 14.84
N LYS A 93 2.77 -0.19 15.92
CA LYS A 93 3.11 -1.51 16.47
C LYS A 93 1.85 -2.38 16.51
N GLY A 94 2.05 -3.69 16.69
CA GLY A 94 0.95 -4.65 16.79
C GLY A 94 0.44 -5.05 15.41
N GLU A 95 -0.85 -4.84 15.18
CA GLU A 95 -1.53 -5.25 13.96
C GLU A 95 -2.33 -4.07 13.40
N VAL A 96 -2.45 -4.01 12.07
CA VAL A 96 -3.44 -3.18 11.39
C VAL A 96 -4.55 -4.06 10.85
N THR A 97 -5.79 -3.71 11.16
CA THR A 97 -6.98 -4.29 10.52
C THR A 97 -7.47 -3.33 9.44
N ILE A 98 -7.62 -3.85 8.22
CA ILE A 98 -8.15 -3.14 7.06
C ILE A 98 -9.51 -3.74 6.74
N GLY A 99 -10.55 -2.92 6.68
CA GLY A 99 -11.89 -3.41 6.39
C GLY A 99 -12.67 -2.53 5.44
N ALA A 100 -13.52 -3.16 4.63
CA ALA A 100 -14.54 -2.51 3.81
C ALA A 100 -15.82 -3.35 3.83
N ALA A 101 -16.98 -2.69 3.81
CA ALA A 101 -18.28 -3.37 3.92
C ALA A 101 -18.48 -4.49 2.89
N LYS A 102 -18.00 -4.27 1.65
CA LYS A 102 -18.13 -5.24 0.55
C LYS A 102 -17.10 -6.38 0.60
N TYR A 103 -15.93 -6.14 1.18
CA TYR A 103 -14.75 -7.02 1.05
C TYR A 103 -14.32 -7.67 2.36
N GLY A 104 -15.07 -7.44 3.44
CA GLY A 104 -14.73 -7.96 4.76
C GLY A 104 -13.54 -7.23 5.37
N ALA A 105 -12.80 -7.92 6.23
CA ALA A 105 -11.64 -7.38 6.91
C ALA A 105 -10.45 -8.35 6.87
N ALA A 106 -9.26 -7.80 6.72
CA ALA A 106 -7.99 -8.52 6.82
C ALA A 106 -7.07 -7.82 7.83
N SER A 107 -6.21 -8.60 8.45
CA SER A 107 -5.30 -8.14 9.50
C SER A 107 -3.86 -8.42 9.11
N PHE A 108 -2.97 -7.46 9.40
CA PHE A 108 -1.55 -7.50 9.00
C PHE A 108 -0.64 -7.15 10.18
N PRO A 109 0.40 -7.96 10.45
CA PRO A 109 1.36 -7.63 11.49
C PRO A 109 2.18 -6.39 11.09
N LEU A 110 2.38 -5.49 12.04
CA LEU A 110 3.21 -4.28 11.89
C LEU A 110 4.64 -4.48 12.43
N THR A 111 5.03 -5.71 12.75
CA THR A 111 6.39 -6.01 13.20
C THR A 111 7.40 -5.63 12.11
N GLY A 112 8.29 -4.69 12.42
CA GLY A 112 9.30 -4.20 11.48
C GLY A 112 8.79 -3.19 10.44
N SER A 113 7.48 -2.91 10.40
CA SER A 113 6.88 -2.02 9.39
C SER A 113 7.49 -0.62 9.41
N SER A 114 7.76 -0.07 10.60
CA SER A 114 8.33 1.28 10.74
C SER A 114 9.70 1.42 10.05
N ALA A 115 10.56 0.41 10.19
CA ALA A 115 11.87 0.39 9.55
C ALA A 115 11.76 0.16 8.04
N ALA A 116 10.91 -0.77 7.60
CA ALA A 116 10.70 -1.08 6.19
C ALA A 116 10.13 0.13 5.42
N ILE A 117 9.05 0.73 5.93
CA ILE A 117 8.44 1.94 5.36
C ILE A 117 9.45 3.09 5.41
N GLY A 118 10.24 3.22 6.47
CA GLY A 118 11.31 4.22 6.56
C GLY A 118 12.33 4.10 5.41
N LYS A 119 12.72 2.87 5.04
CA LYS A 119 13.61 2.63 3.89
C LYS A 119 12.93 2.99 2.56
N VAL A 120 11.67 2.59 2.36
CA VAL A 120 10.90 2.95 1.16
C VAL A 120 10.83 4.47 0.99
N LEU A 121 10.49 5.19 2.06
CA LEU A 121 10.39 6.66 2.03
C LEU A 121 11.75 7.33 1.82
N ALA A 122 12.86 6.71 2.25
CA ALA A 122 14.21 7.24 2.01
C ALA A 122 14.73 6.97 0.59
N ALA A 123 14.19 5.97 -0.10
CA ALA A 123 14.40 5.74 -1.54
C ALA A 123 13.49 6.63 -2.41
N CYS A 124 12.40 7.12 -1.82
CA CYS A 124 11.39 7.93 -2.48
C CYS A 124 11.97 9.26 -2.99
N GLY A 125 12.01 9.45 -4.32
CA GLY A 125 12.60 10.64 -4.95
C GLY A 125 14.10 10.57 -5.26
N LYS A 126 14.78 9.45 -4.96
CA LYS A 126 16.18 9.24 -5.39
C LYS A 126 16.33 8.72 -6.82
N GLY A 127 15.24 8.30 -7.46
CA GLY A 127 15.22 7.82 -8.84
C GLY A 127 14.93 8.89 -9.89
N SER A 128 14.80 10.16 -9.51
CA SER A 128 14.45 11.26 -10.44
C SER A 128 15.63 12.15 -10.83
N GLY A 129 16.87 11.70 -10.59
CA GLY A 129 18.06 12.48 -10.92
C GLY A 129 19.24 11.57 -11.22
N ASP A 130 19.39 11.20 -12.49
CA ASP A 130 20.58 11.49 -13.30
C ASP A 130 20.33 11.00 -14.74
N GLU A 131 19.72 11.85 -15.58
CA GLU A 131 19.86 11.73 -17.04
C GLU A 131 19.88 13.14 -17.62
N ALA A 132 21.01 13.81 -17.38
CA ALA A 132 21.41 15.03 -18.05
C ALA A 132 22.93 14.97 -18.25
N ASP A 133 23.34 14.37 -19.37
CA ASP A 133 24.51 14.80 -20.14
C ASP A 133 24.21 14.64 -21.64
#